data_AF-A0A0G1STB4-F1
#
_entry.id   AF-A0A0G1STB4-F1
#
_cell.length_a   1.000
_cell.length_b   1.000
_cell.length_c   1.000
_cell.angle_alpha   90.00
_cell.angle_beta   90.00
_cell.angle_gamma   90.00
#
_symmetry.space_group_name_H-M   'P 1'
#
loop_
_entity.id
_entity.type
_entity.pdbx_description
1 polymer ?
#
loop_
_entity_poly.entity_id
_entity_poly.type
_entity_poly.pdbx_seq_one_letter_code
_entity_poly.pdbx_strand_id
1 'polypeptide(L)'
;MWLILGNRYYKVNATTNYRPDNYITFWEVEMMEAVSAAPQLIVSTSGNVGIGTTGPNDILHIYNSQDGNTELKIENPNTGTAARSYIRLSNDVSSAQIGYHSSNYTGLARDLRITNNDASGAIRFYFNGGDNVVFAHQM
;
A
#
# COMPACT_ATOMS: atom_id res chain seq x y z
N MET A 1 20.41 14.05 21.21
CA MET A 1 21.55 14.60 20.45
C MET A 1 21.75 13.71 19.24
N TRP A 2 21.82 14.28 18.03
CA TRP A 2 22.06 13.50 16.82
C TRP A 2 23.56 13.33 16.65
N LEU A 3 24.02 12.08 16.58
CA LEU A 3 25.40 11.80 16.17
C LEU A 3 25.39 11.61 14.65
N ILE A 4 26.28 12.30 13.97
CA ILE A 4 26.51 12.14 12.54
C ILE A 4 27.75 11.25 12.39
N LEU A 5 27.59 10.06 11.81
CA LEU A 5 28.72 9.22 11.39
C LEU A 5 28.59 9.02 9.87
N GLY A 6 29.43 9.70 9.10
CA GLY A 6 29.28 9.79 7.65
C GLY A 6 27.94 10.45 7.28
N ASN A 7 27.21 9.88 6.32
CA ASN A 7 25.91 10.41 5.90
C ASN A 7 24.75 9.98 6.82
N ARG A 8 25.01 9.24 7.90
CA ARG A 8 23.94 8.61 8.70
C ARG A 8 23.59 9.45 9.92
N TYR A 9 22.28 9.56 10.18
CA TYR A 9 21.72 10.30 11.30
C TYR A 9 21.22 9.32 12.36
N TYR A 10 21.77 9.41 13.58
CA TYR A 10 21.38 8.55 14.69
C TYR A 10 20.61 9.35 15.75
N LYS A 11 19.34 9.00 16.01
CA LYS A 11 18.57 9.58 17.13
C LYS A 11 18.89 8.80 18.40
N VAL A 12 19.69 9.39 19.27
CA VAL A 12 19.96 8.80 20.60
C VAL A 12 18.83 9.20 21.55
N ASN A 13 17.90 8.27 21.82
CA ASN A 13 16.96 8.36 22.94
C ASN A 13 17.59 7.69 24.18
N ALA A 14 18.58 8.33 24.79
CA ALA A 14 19.16 7.85 26.04
C ALA A 14 18.54 8.58 27.23
N THR A 15 17.87 7.85 28.12
CA THR A 15 17.59 8.32 29.49
C THR A 15 18.90 8.23 30.26
N THR A 16 19.51 9.37 30.58
CA THR A 16 20.86 9.44 31.17
C THR A 16 20.92 8.79 32.55
N ASN A 17 21.64 7.68 32.69
CA ASN A 17 22.29 7.29 33.94
C ASN A 17 23.79 7.30 33.70
N TYR A 18 24.45 8.41 34.07
CA TYR A 18 25.89 8.56 33.97
C TYR A 18 26.58 7.60 34.95
N ARG A 19 27.29 6.59 34.43
CA ARG A 19 28.29 5.82 35.19
C ARG A 19 29.66 6.07 34.55
N PRO A 20 30.70 6.36 35.35
CA PRO A 20 32.00 6.84 34.87
C PRO A 20 32.80 5.85 34.01
N ASP A 21 32.32 4.61 33.86
CA ASP A 21 33.09 3.51 33.26
C ASP A 21 32.41 2.89 32.02
N ASN A 22 31.35 3.51 31.49
CA ASN A 22 30.47 2.87 30.50
C ASN A 22 30.79 3.21 29.04
N TYR A 23 31.31 2.22 28.30
CA TYR A 23 31.10 2.17 26.85
C TYR A 23 29.61 2.03 26.57
N ILE A 24 29.08 2.87 25.67
CA ILE A 24 27.76 2.67 25.08
C ILE A 24 27.89 1.44 24.16
N THR A 25 27.32 0.31 24.58
CA THR A 25 27.24 -0.89 23.74
C THR A 25 25.92 -0.88 22.99
N PHE A 26 25.98 -0.91 21.66
CA PHE A 26 24.83 -1.02 20.78
C PHE A 26 24.58 -2.51 20.53
N TRP A 27 23.51 -3.07 21.06
CA TRP A 27 23.24 -4.52 20.95
C TRP A 27 22.43 -4.90 19.72
N GLU A 28 21.76 -3.93 19.09
CA GLU A 28 21.19 -4.03 17.75
C GLU A 28 21.34 -2.66 17.08
N VAL A 29 21.92 -2.64 15.88
CA VAL A 29 22.04 -1.42 15.06
C VAL A 29 21.34 -1.70 13.75
N GLU A 30 20.07 -1.30 13.64
CA GLU A 30 19.43 -1.19 12.33
C GLU A 30 20.03 0.02 11.60
N MET A 31 20.71 -0.27 10.50
CA MET A 31 21.29 0.74 9.62
C MET A 31 20.21 1.18 8.63
N MET A 32 19.80 2.45 8.66
CA MET A 32 19.30 3.10 7.45
C MET A 32 20.48 3.91 6.89
N GLU A 33 21.07 3.47 5.78
CA GLU A 33 21.96 4.36 5.04
C GLU A 33 21.14 5.55 4.57
N ALA A 34 21.65 6.77 4.79
CA ALA A 34 21.17 7.92 4.03
C ALA A 34 21.70 7.79 2.60
N VAL A 35 21.07 6.90 1.85
CA VAL A 35 21.08 6.96 0.40
C VAL A 35 20.28 8.21 0.05
N SER A 36 20.81 9.08 -0.82
CA SER A 36 20.02 10.14 -1.47
C SER A 36 19.01 9.56 -2.46
N ALA A 37 18.41 8.42 -2.12
CA ALA A 37 17.31 7.84 -2.85
C ALA A 37 16.11 8.74 -2.57
N ALA A 38 15.36 9.07 -3.62
CA ALA A 38 14.02 9.58 -3.45
C ALA A 38 13.32 8.73 -2.37
N PRO A 39 12.65 9.34 -1.38
CA PRO A 39 12.15 8.60 -0.24
C PRO A 39 11.23 7.47 -0.71
N GLN A 40 11.63 6.24 -0.40
CA GLN A 40 10.92 5.06 -0.86
C GLN A 40 9.63 4.87 -0.06
N LEU A 41 9.66 5.13 1.25
CA LEU A 41 8.50 5.08 2.14
C LEU A 41 8.61 6.21 3.19
N ILE A 42 7.55 6.99 3.33
CA ILE A 42 7.40 8.07 4.31
C ILE A 42 6.13 7.84 5.11
N VAL A 43 6.20 8.07 6.42
CA VAL A 43 5.03 8.28 7.28
C VAL A 43 5.08 9.74 7.73
N SER A 44 4.12 10.55 7.28
CA SER A 44 4.07 11.97 7.61
C SER A 44 3.68 12.18 9.08
N THR A 45 3.92 13.39 9.61
CA THR A 45 3.48 13.76 10.96
C THR A 45 1.96 13.75 11.13
N SER A 46 1.22 13.82 10.02
CA SER A 46 -0.25 13.67 10.01
C SER A 46 -0.70 12.21 9.94
N GLY A 47 0.23 11.24 9.86
CA GLY A 47 -0.06 9.81 9.78
C GLY A 47 -0.27 9.27 8.36
N ASN A 48 -0.11 10.09 7.33
CA ASN A 48 -0.23 9.65 5.94
C ASN A 48 1.01 8.87 5.50
N VAL A 49 0.81 7.81 4.73
CA VAL A 49 1.90 6.99 4.16
C VAL A 49 2.13 7.40 2.71
N GLY A 50 3.33 7.86 2.39
CA GLY A 50 3.79 8.10 1.03
C GLY A 50 4.75 7.00 0.57
N ILE A 51 4.58 6.49 -0.64
CA ILE A 51 5.55 5.62 -1.31
C ILE A 51 6.02 6.35 -2.56
N GLY A 52 7.31 6.70 -2.62
CA GLY A 52 7.90 7.51 -3.70
C GLY A 52 7.58 9.01 -3.65
N THR A 53 6.93 9.52 -2.59
CA THR A 53 6.62 10.95 -2.39
C THR A 53 7.01 11.46 -1.01
N THR A 54 7.45 12.72 -0.93
CA THR A 54 7.74 13.44 0.33
C THR A 54 6.53 14.10 0.98
N GLY A 55 5.46 14.33 0.21
CA GLY A 55 4.28 15.07 0.65
C GLY A 55 3.00 14.30 0.36
N PRO A 56 2.70 13.21 1.08
CA PRO A 56 1.46 12.47 0.88
C PRO A 56 0.26 13.31 1.34
N ASN A 57 -0.65 13.58 0.39
CA ASN A 57 -1.91 14.29 0.59
C ASN A 57 -3.12 13.38 0.88
N ASP A 58 -2.94 12.06 0.75
CA ASP A 58 -3.91 11.02 1.12
C ASP A 58 -3.32 10.07 2.16
N ILE A 59 -4.17 9.31 2.87
CA ILE A 59 -3.73 8.33 3.89
C ILE A 59 -2.70 7.35 3.33
N LEU A 60 -2.85 6.96 2.06
CA LEU A 60 -1.85 6.22 1.30
C LEU A 60 -1.70 6.88 -0.08
N HIS A 61 -0.50 7.37 -0.39
CA HIS A 61 -0.14 7.96 -1.67
C HIS A 61 1.04 7.21 -2.29
N ILE A 62 0.78 6.43 -3.33
CA ILE A 62 1.80 5.79 -4.17
C ILE A 62 2.09 6.69 -5.36
N TYR A 63 3.29 7.22 -5.47
CA TYR A 63 3.70 8.17 -6.48
C TYR A 63 5.01 7.75 -7.13
N ASN A 64 5.02 7.75 -8.47
CA ASN A 64 6.26 7.70 -9.22
C ASN A 64 6.08 8.41 -10.57
N SER A 65 7.07 9.21 -10.98
CA SER A 65 7.04 9.98 -12.22
C SER A 65 8.04 9.39 -13.21
N GLN A 66 7.57 8.48 -14.06
CA GLN A 66 8.39 7.67 -14.96
C GLN A 66 7.61 7.30 -16.24
N ASP A 67 8.34 6.98 -17.32
CA ASP A 67 7.80 6.37 -18.53
C ASP A 67 7.72 4.84 -18.35
N GLY A 68 6.84 4.39 -17.46
CA GLY A 68 6.70 3.00 -17.04
C GLY A 68 5.52 2.78 -16.09
N ASN A 69 5.34 1.56 -15.61
CA ASN A 69 4.20 1.22 -14.76
C ASN A 69 4.37 1.76 -13.32
N THR A 70 3.37 2.49 -12.83
CA THR A 70 3.18 2.79 -11.42
C THR A 70 1.94 2.02 -10.95
N GLU A 71 2.12 0.98 -10.14
CA GLU A 71 1.05 0.02 -9.82
C GLU A 71 0.97 -0.33 -8.33
N LEU A 72 -0.25 -0.65 -7.89
CA LEU A 72 -0.49 -1.37 -6.64
C LEU A 72 -0.68 -2.85 -6.96
N LYS A 73 0.30 -3.69 -6.59
CA LYS A 73 0.21 -5.14 -6.76
C LYS A 73 -0.36 -5.80 -5.51
N ILE A 74 -1.51 -6.48 -5.66
CA ILE A 74 -2.09 -7.33 -4.63
C ILE A 74 -2.13 -8.76 -5.16
N GLU A 75 -1.26 -9.62 -4.63
CA GLU A 75 -1.15 -11.01 -5.07
C GLU A 75 -1.42 -12.01 -3.95
N ASN A 76 -2.10 -13.09 -4.32
CA ASN A 76 -2.27 -14.26 -3.47
C ASN A 76 -1.93 -15.49 -4.33
N PRO A 77 -0.71 -16.05 -4.20
CA PRO A 77 -0.26 -17.15 -5.05
C PRO A 77 -0.92 -18.50 -4.70
N ASN A 78 -1.73 -18.55 -3.65
CA ASN A 78 -2.40 -19.77 -3.23
C ASN A 78 -3.43 -20.19 -4.29
N THR A 79 -3.35 -21.46 -4.73
CA THR A 79 -4.26 -22.02 -5.74
C THR A 79 -5.44 -22.77 -5.13
N GLY A 80 -5.61 -22.72 -3.82
CA GLY A 80 -6.70 -23.38 -3.10
C GLY A 80 -8.08 -22.86 -3.49
N THR A 81 -9.11 -23.63 -3.17
CA THR A 81 -10.49 -23.43 -3.63
C THR A 81 -11.20 -22.19 -3.09
N ALA A 82 -10.59 -21.50 -2.12
CA ALA A 82 -11.10 -20.27 -1.53
C ALA A 82 -10.18 -19.06 -1.72
N ALA A 83 -9.03 -19.22 -2.41
CA ALA A 83 -8.02 -18.18 -2.55
C ALA A 83 -8.41 -17.07 -3.54
N ARG A 84 -8.10 -15.82 -3.18
CA ARG A 84 -8.56 -14.58 -3.85
C ARG A 84 -7.58 -13.44 -3.57
N SER A 85 -7.53 -12.45 -4.44
CA SER A 85 -6.91 -11.14 -4.20
C SER A 85 -7.89 -10.03 -4.61
N TYR A 86 -8.04 -9.01 -3.77
CA TYR A 86 -8.97 -7.91 -4.00
C TYR A 86 -8.43 -6.58 -3.53
N ILE A 87 -8.88 -5.52 -4.18
CA ILE A 87 -9.05 -4.22 -3.55
C ILE A 87 -10.48 -4.19 -2.99
N ARG A 88 -10.62 -3.93 -1.68
CA ARG A 88 -11.93 -3.86 -1.00
C ARG A 88 -12.18 -2.45 -0.49
N LEU A 89 -13.38 -1.96 -0.75
CA LEU A 89 -13.94 -0.74 -0.20
C LEU A 89 -15.02 -1.15 0.79
N SER A 90 -14.91 -0.71 2.04
CA SER A 90 -15.89 -1.01 3.09
C SER A 90 -16.43 0.29 3.67
N ASN A 91 -17.72 0.34 3.95
CA ASN A 91 -18.34 1.43 4.70
C ASN A 91 -19.47 0.85 5.54
N ASP A 92 -19.38 1.05 6.87
CA ASP A 92 -20.29 0.43 7.85
C ASP A 92 -20.39 -1.10 7.68
N VAL A 93 -21.59 -1.64 7.41
CA VAL A 93 -21.85 -3.09 7.29
C VAL A 93 -21.67 -3.64 5.87
N SER A 94 -21.41 -2.78 4.88
CA SER A 94 -21.38 -3.15 3.46
C SER A 94 -19.99 -2.99 2.86
N SER A 95 -19.74 -3.71 1.76
CA SER A 95 -18.49 -3.59 1.00
C SER A 95 -18.70 -3.77 -0.50
N ALA A 96 -17.79 -3.20 -1.28
CA ALA A 96 -17.60 -3.50 -2.69
C ALA A 96 -16.14 -3.90 -2.91
N GLN A 97 -15.86 -4.66 -3.96
CA GLN A 97 -14.48 -5.07 -4.26
C GLN A 97 -14.28 -5.30 -5.75
N ILE A 98 -13.02 -5.17 -6.16
CA ILE A 98 -12.51 -5.54 -7.48
C ILE A 98 -11.34 -6.51 -7.32
N GLY A 99 -11.28 -7.57 -8.11
CA GLY A 99 -10.12 -8.48 -8.14
C GLY A 99 -10.40 -9.85 -8.74
N TYR A 100 -9.62 -10.84 -8.32
CA TYR A 100 -9.54 -12.16 -8.95
C TYR A 100 -9.59 -13.30 -7.93
N HIS A 101 -9.98 -14.48 -8.44
CA HIS A 101 -9.94 -15.74 -7.72
C HIS A 101 -8.82 -16.65 -8.24
N SER A 102 -8.43 -17.62 -7.43
CA SER A 102 -7.50 -18.67 -7.87
C SER A 102 -8.07 -19.51 -9.02
N SER A 103 -7.19 -20.23 -9.72
CA SER A 103 -7.56 -21.14 -10.82
C SER A 103 -8.45 -22.31 -10.38
N ASN A 104 -8.39 -22.73 -9.11
CA ASN A 104 -9.22 -23.82 -8.58
C ASN A 104 -10.37 -23.32 -7.69
N TYR A 105 -10.72 -22.03 -7.74
CA TYR A 105 -11.82 -21.49 -6.95
C TYR A 105 -13.12 -22.23 -7.28
N THR A 106 -13.78 -22.81 -6.27
CA THR A 106 -14.94 -23.71 -6.49
C THR A 106 -16.28 -23.01 -6.57
N GLY A 107 -16.31 -21.68 -6.34
CA GLY A 107 -17.56 -20.93 -6.35
C GLY A 107 -17.98 -20.43 -7.74
N LEU A 108 -17.01 -19.97 -8.55
CA LEU A 108 -17.23 -19.18 -9.76
C LEU A 108 -16.03 -19.33 -10.71
N ALA A 109 -16.23 -18.98 -11.99
CA ALA A 109 -15.14 -18.92 -12.97
C ALA A 109 -14.09 -17.85 -12.61
N ARG A 110 -12.89 -17.99 -13.14
CA ARG A 110 -11.83 -16.99 -12.98
C ARG A 110 -11.99 -15.87 -14.00
N ASP A 111 -12.51 -14.73 -13.54
CA ASP A 111 -12.68 -13.49 -14.30
C ASP A 111 -12.21 -12.27 -13.49
N LEU A 112 -12.13 -11.11 -14.15
CA LEU A 112 -12.09 -9.84 -13.44
C LEU A 112 -13.45 -9.62 -12.79
N ARG A 113 -13.48 -9.63 -11.47
CA ARG A 113 -14.72 -9.52 -10.72
C ARG A 113 -14.84 -8.15 -10.10
N ILE A 114 -15.99 -7.50 -10.31
CA ILE A 114 -16.45 -6.32 -9.57
C ILE A 114 -17.72 -6.73 -8.81
N THR A 115 -17.73 -6.62 -7.48
CA THR A 115 -18.93 -6.92 -6.68
C THR A 115 -19.35 -5.77 -5.80
N ASN A 116 -20.67 -5.63 -5.64
CA ASN A 116 -21.30 -4.97 -4.50
C ASN A 116 -21.86 -6.08 -3.59
N ASN A 117 -21.47 -6.07 -2.31
CA ASN A 117 -21.89 -7.06 -1.32
C ASN A 117 -23.07 -6.56 -0.45
N ASP A 118 -23.66 -5.42 -0.80
CA ASP A 118 -24.91 -4.91 -0.22
C ASP A 118 -26.10 -5.46 -1.01
N ALA A 119 -27.04 -6.12 -0.32
CA ALA A 119 -28.22 -6.73 -0.95
C ALA A 119 -29.14 -5.70 -1.64
N SER A 120 -29.11 -4.44 -1.22
CA SER A 120 -29.89 -3.35 -1.84
C SER A 120 -29.02 -2.43 -2.71
N GLY A 121 -27.72 -2.71 -2.82
CA GLY A 121 -26.75 -1.87 -3.52
C GLY A 121 -26.69 -2.15 -5.02
N ALA A 122 -26.30 -1.12 -5.78
CA ALA A 122 -26.05 -1.24 -7.22
C ALA A 122 -24.56 -1.04 -7.54
N ILE A 123 -24.10 -1.56 -8.68
CA ILE A 123 -22.88 -1.10 -9.34
C ILE A 123 -23.30 -0.04 -10.36
N ARG A 124 -22.85 1.20 -10.17
CA ARG A 124 -23.17 2.35 -11.05
C ARG A 124 -21.92 2.81 -11.78
N PHE A 125 -22.04 3.03 -13.08
CA PHE A 125 -21.04 3.70 -13.90
C PHE A 125 -21.52 5.12 -14.19
N TYR A 126 -20.70 6.13 -13.88
CA TYR A 126 -20.99 7.54 -14.12
C TYR A 126 -20.15 8.03 -15.30
N PHE A 127 -20.78 8.72 -16.26
CA PHE A 127 -20.13 9.29 -17.43
C PHE A 127 -20.35 10.81 -17.42
N ASN A 128 -19.32 11.59 -17.76
CA ASN A 128 -19.42 13.03 -17.86
C ASN A 128 -19.43 13.41 -19.36
N GLY A 129 -20.61 13.71 -19.89
CA GLY A 129 -20.82 13.85 -21.34
C GLY A 129 -21.59 12.67 -21.94
N GLY A 130 -22.06 12.80 -23.18
CA GLY A 130 -22.99 11.88 -23.87
C GLY A 130 -22.43 10.51 -24.26
N ASP A 131 -21.57 9.93 -23.41
CA ASP A 131 -20.91 8.67 -23.69
C ASP A 131 -21.86 7.47 -23.52
N ASN A 132 -21.73 6.52 -24.43
CA ASN A 132 -22.46 5.26 -24.40
C ASN A 132 -21.65 4.19 -23.65
N VAL A 133 -22.35 3.29 -22.95
CA VAL A 133 -21.77 2.05 -22.44
C VAL A 133 -21.91 0.96 -23.50
N VAL A 134 -20.81 0.64 -24.18
CA VAL A 134 -20.79 -0.47 -25.16
C VAL A 134 -20.22 -1.71 -24.48
N PHE A 135 -21.08 -2.66 -24.13
CA PHE A 135 -20.68 -4.01 -23.74
C PHE A 135 -20.64 -4.91 -24.98
N ALA A 136 -19.53 -4.87 -25.72
CA ALA A 136 -19.32 -5.75 -26.85
C ALA A 136 -18.46 -6.95 -26.43
N HIS A 137 -18.99 -8.16 -26.61
CA HIS A 137 -18.20 -9.37 -26.69
C HIS A 137 -17.88 -9.59 -28.17
N GLN A 138 -16.60 -9.48 -28.55
CA GLN A 138 -16.15 -10.02 -29.83
C GLN A 138 -15.83 -11.50 -29.60
N MET A 139 -16.54 -12.38 -30.31
CA MET A 139 -16.18 -13.79 -30.42
C MET A 139 -14.88 -13.96 -31.19
#